data_AF-A0A149UMQ5-F1
#
_entry.id   AF-A0A149UMQ5-F1
#
_cell.length_a   1.000
_cell.length_b   1.000
_cell.length_c   1.000
_cell.angle_alpha   90.00
_cell.angle_beta   90.00
_cell.angle_gamma   90.00
#
_symmetry.space_group_name_H-M   'P 1'
#
loop_
_entity.id
_entity.type
_entity.pdbx_description
1 polymer ?
#
loop_
_entity_poly.entity_id
_entity_poly.type
_entity_poly.pdbx_seq_one_letter_code
_entity_poly.pdbx_strand_id
1 'polypeptide(L)'
;MKKILLSFSITLCLSQQAFAQTAPFIDAAWRSSNLSMRSEEATRCVRMAIIRKLHCRADIRKEYEARGLVPGTEQYIQKNYGGMSIAQINNVIRKINSEYLPKVRNVDSEQAVPGEITRPILEADMGFLEHLINLKGGQPNPFDQFMKGK
;
A
#
# COMPACT_ATOMS: atom_id res chain seq x y z
N MET A 1 68.40 -22.10 -13.75
CA MET A 1 67.43 -22.16 -12.64
C MET A 1 66.14 -21.50 -13.09
N LYS A 2 65.09 -22.31 -13.34
CA LYS A 2 63.76 -21.87 -13.80
C LYS A 2 62.88 -21.59 -12.57
N LYS A 3 62.15 -20.47 -12.55
CA LYS A 3 60.96 -20.32 -11.70
C LYS A 3 59.84 -19.69 -12.52
N ILE A 4 58.72 -20.40 -12.52
CA ILE A 4 57.57 -20.30 -13.41
C ILE A 4 56.54 -19.37 -12.76
N LEU A 5 55.97 -18.47 -13.58
CA LEU A 5 54.80 -17.65 -13.28
C LEU A 5 53.58 -18.54 -12.99
N LEU A 6 52.87 -18.30 -11.89
CA LEU A 6 51.51 -18.78 -11.69
C LEU A 6 50.65 -17.65 -11.14
N SER A 7 49.96 -17.00 -12.07
CA SER A 7 48.76 -16.20 -11.86
C SER A 7 47.70 -17.08 -11.19
N PHE A 8 47.10 -16.60 -10.11
CA PHE A 8 45.85 -17.12 -9.57
C PHE A 8 44.89 -15.94 -9.36
N SER A 9 44.31 -15.49 -10.47
CA SER A 9 43.07 -14.74 -10.49
C SER A 9 41.94 -15.63 -9.98
N ILE A 10 41.51 -15.43 -8.74
CA ILE A 10 40.16 -15.81 -8.28
C ILE A 10 39.58 -14.58 -7.61
N THR A 11 39.20 -13.60 -8.43
CA THR A 11 38.22 -12.60 -8.01
C THR A 11 36.89 -13.33 -7.91
N LEU A 12 36.54 -13.78 -6.71
CA LEU A 12 35.19 -14.20 -6.36
C LEU A 12 34.27 -12.99 -6.58
N CYS A 13 33.74 -12.84 -7.80
CA CYS A 13 32.50 -12.14 -8.04
C CYS A 13 31.40 -12.96 -7.34
N LEU A 14 31.29 -12.77 -6.03
CA LEU A 14 30.02 -12.96 -5.34
C LEU A 14 29.06 -11.99 -6.01
N SER A 15 28.33 -12.50 -7.00
CA SER A 15 27.07 -11.97 -7.44
C SER A 15 26.16 -11.90 -6.23
N GLN A 16 26.31 -10.83 -5.45
CA GLN A 16 25.22 -10.28 -4.69
C GLN A 16 24.15 -9.96 -5.72
N GLN A 17 23.27 -10.94 -5.96
CA GLN A 17 21.92 -10.65 -6.39
C GLN A 17 21.36 -9.79 -5.27
N ALA A 18 21.61 -8.48 -5.37
CA ALA A 18 20.77 -7.49 -4.73
C ALA A 18 19.40 -7.77 -5.32
N PHE A 19 18.60 -8.55 -4.60
CA PHE A 19 17.16 -8.52 -4.77
C PHE A 19 16.82 -7.04 -4.69
N ALA A 20 16.59 -6.43 -5.85
CA ALA A 20 16.11 -5.08 -5.94
C ALA A 20 14.71 -5.11 -5.32
N GLN A 21 14.65 -5.06 -4.00
CA GLN A 21 13.42 -4.75 -3.28
C GLN A 21 13.04 -3.38 -3.81
N THR A 22 12.01 -3.35 -4.65
CA THR A 22 11.45 -2.12 -5.20
C THR A 22 11.25 -1.15 -4.05
N ALA A 23 11.76 0.07 -4.19
CA ALA A 23 11.68 1.06 -3.12
C ALA A 23 10.21 1.23 -2.68
N PRO A 24 9.94 1.37 -1.37
CA PRO A 24 8.58 1.59 -0.88
C PRO A 24 7.90 2.77 -1.58
N PHE A 25 6.67 2.57 -2.06
CA PHE A 25 5.86 3.65 -2.61
C PHE A 25 5.22 4.43 -1.46
N ILE A 26 5.69 5.65 -1.21
CA ILE A 26 5.25 6.47 -0.08
C ILE A 26 4.23 7.52 -0.53
N ASP A 27 3.05 7.49 0.06
CA ASP A 27 2.07 8.57 -0.02
C ASP A 27 2.26 9.56 1.14
N ALA A 28 2.36 10.85 0.82
CA ALA A 28 2.68 11.88 1.81
C ALA A 28 1.56 12.11 2.83
N ALA A 29 0.30 12.07 2.38
CA ALA A 29 -0.86 12.28 3.25
C ALA A 29 -1.05 11.09 4.21
N TRP A 30 -0.89 9.87 3.68
CA TRP A 30 -0.87 8.65 4.45
C TRP A 30 0.30 8.62 5.42
N ARG A 31 1.51 9.05 5.02
CA ARG A 31 2.66 9.15 5.92
C ARG A 31 2.36 10.03 7.13
N SER A 32 1.79 11.21 6.91
CA SER A 32 1.41 12.12 7.99
C SER A 32 0.39 11.50 8.95
N SER A 33 -0.65 10.86 8.40
CA SER A 33 -1.69 10.19 9.20
C SER A 33 -1.14 8.98 9.96
N ASN A 34 -0.31 8.17 9.32
CA ASN A 34 0.30 6.98 9.91
C ASN A 34 1.25 7.35 11.07
N LEU A 35 2.04 8.41 10.92
CA LEU A 35 2.90 8.91 11.98
C LEU A 35 2.09 9.45 13.16
N SER A 36 1.01 10.18 12.90
CA SER A 36 0.11 10.68 13.94
C SER A 36 -0.55 9.54 14.71
N MET A 37 -1.05 8.53 13.99
CA MET A 37 -1.64 7.33 14.57
C MET A 37 -0.64 6.57 15.46
N ARG A 38 0.59 6.34 14.97
CA ARG A 38 1.65 5.70 15.77
C ARG A 38 2.05 6.51 17.00
N SER A 39 2.07 7.84 16.89
CA SER A 39 2.34 8.73 18.02
C SER A 39 1.23 8.64 19.08
N GLU A 40 -0.03 8.59 18.66
CA GLU A 40 -1.16 8.36 19.57
C GLU A 40 -1.11 6.99 20.23
N GLU A 41 -0.78 5.93 19.50
CA GLU A 41 -0.59 4.59 20.08
C GLU A 41 0.51 4.59 21.15
N ALA A 42 1.64 5.26 20.86
CA ALA A 42 2.76 5.39 21.78
C ALA A 42 2.43 6.22 23.03
N THR A 43 1.41 7.08 22.96
CA THR A 43 0.99 7.93 24.09
C THR A 43 -0.12 7.26 24.90
N ARG A 44 -1.16 6.76 24.22
CA ARG A 44 -2.39 6.24 24.82
C ARG A 44 -2.26 4.79 25.27
N CYS A 45 -1.45 3.96 24.58
CA CYS A 45 -1.41 2.52 24.82
C CYS A 45 -0.14 2.03 25.56
N VAL A 46 0.75 2.93 26.00
CA VAL A 46 2.10 2.60 26.47
C VAL A 46 2.16 1.75 27.74
N ARG A 47 1.28 2.00 28.71
CA ARG A 47 1.27 1.32 30.03
C ARG A 47 0.15 0.30 30.19
N MET A 48 -0.29 -0.30 29.09
CA MET A 48 -1.37 -1.29 29.09
C MET A 48 -0.82 -2.72 29.02
N ALA A 49 -1.50 -3.65 29.68
CA ALA A 49 -1.28 -5.09 29.49
C ALA A 49 -1.52 -5.49 28.01
N ILE A 50 -0.87 -6.55 27.54
CA ILE A 50 -0.79 -6.91 26.11
C ILE A 50 -2.16 -6.91 25.42
N ILE A 51 -3.16 -7.60 25.97
CA ILE A 51 -4.51 -7.68 25.39
C ILE A 51 -5.16 -6.29 25.33
N ARG A 52 -5.08 -5.51 26.40
CA ARG A 52 -5.62 -4.13 26.44
C ARG A 52 -4.88 -3.20 25.48
N LYS A 53 -3.58 -3.40 25.30
CA LYS A 53 -2.76 -2.65 24.33
C LYS A 53 -3.18 -2.96 22.90
N LEU A 54 -3.49 -4.22 22.58
CA LEU A 54 -4.02 -4.60 21.26
C LEU A 54 -5.38 -3.96 21.00
N HIS A 55 -6.30 -3.99 21.96
CA HIS A 55 -7.59 -3.31 21.84
C HIS A 55 -7.41 -1.79 21.68
N CYS A 56 -6.57 -1.16 22.50
CA CYS A 56 -6.26 0.26 22.41
C CYS A 56 -5.74 0.67 21.02
N ARG A 57 -4.82 -0.12 20.44
CA ARG A 57 -4.34 0.10 19.07
C ARG A 57 -5.44 -0.05 18.03
N ALA A 58 -6.29 -1.07 18.17
CA ALA A 58 -7.41 -1.30 17.28
C ALA A 58 -8.42 -0.14 17.35
N ASP A 59 -8.71 0.38 18.55
CA ASP A 59 -9.62 1.50 18.75
C ASP A 59 -9.07 2.79 18.13
N ILE A 60 -7.78 3.09 18.35
CA ILE A 60 -7.10 4.21 17.68
C ILE A 60 -7.18 4.06 16.17
N ARG A 61 -6.86 2.88 15.63
CA ARG A 61 -6.96 2.63 14.19
C ARG A 61 -8.39 2.90 13.68
N LYS A 62 -9.41 2.38 14.36
CA LYS A 62 -10.82 2.64 14.02
C LYS A 62 -11.16 4.14 14.03
N GLU A 63 -10.62 4.92 14.95
CA GLU A 63 -10.82 6.39 14.96
C GLU A 63 -10.19 7.05 13.72
N TYR A 64 -9.04 6.57 13.23
CA TYR A 64 -8.44 7.06 11.98
C TYR A 64 -9.20 6.59 10.74
N GLU A 65 -9.69 5.35 10.74
CA GLU A 65 -10.55 4.79 9.67
C GLU A 65 -11.86 5.59 9.57
N ALA A 66 -12.54 5.83 10.69
CA ALA A 66 -13.78 6.62 10.74
C ALA A 66 -13.61 8.05 10.20
N ARG A 67 -12.42 8.65 10.35
CA ARG A 67 -12.07 9.96 9.79
C ARG A 67 -11.66 9.92 8.31
N GLY A 68 -11.67 8.74 7.68
CA GLY A 68 -11.22 8.51 6.31
C GLY A 68 -9.74 8.83 6.11
N LEU A 69 -8.88 8.50 7.08
CA LEU A 69 -7.44 8.78 7.03
C LEU A 69 -6.59 7.54 6.71
N VAL A 70 -7.22 6.37 6.58
CA VAL A 70 -6.54 5.09 6.39
C VAL A 70 -6.87 4.54 4.99
N PRO A 71 -5.93 4.53 4.05
CA PRO A 71 -6.11 3.87 2.75
C PRO A 71 -6.47 2.40 2.89
N GLY A 72 -7.15 1.83 1.89
CA GLY A 72 -7.68 0.47 1.92
C GLY A 72 -8.95 0.34 2.75
N THR A 73 -9.68 1.43 2.98
CA THR A 73 -10.95 1.43 3.74
C THR A 73 -12.04 2.18 3.00
N GLU A 74 -13.30 1.78 3.22
CA GLU A 74 -14.45 2.43 2.59
C GLU A 74 -14.55 3.91 2.97
N GLN A 75 -14.31 4.26 4.23
CA GLN A 75 -14.38 5.64 4.71
C GLN A 75 -13.35 6.54 4.01
N TYR A 76 -12.15 6.02 3.78
CA TYR A 76 -11.14 6.73 3.00
C TYR A 76 -11.61 6.95 1.56
N ILE A 77 -12.21 5.93 0.93
CA ILE A 77 -12.73 6.06 -0.43
C ILE A 77 -13.88 7.07 -0.51
N GLN A 78 -14.83 7.00 0.40
CA GLN A 78 -15.96 7.94 0.44
C GLN A 78 -15.48 9.38 0.66
N LYS A 79 -14.52 9.60 1.56
CA LYS A 79 -13.99 10.93 1.83
C LYS A 79 -13.24 11.53 0.63
N ASN A 80 -12.39 10.75 -0.03
CA ASN A 80 -11.50 11.27 -1.07
C ASN A 80 -12.12 11.22 -2.47
N TYR A 81 -13.03 10.26 -2.73
CA TYR A 81 -13.59 10.00 -4.06
C TYR A 81 -15.12 10.04 -4.10
N GLY A 82 -15.82 10.10 -2.96
CA GLY A 82 -17.30 10.11 -2.90
C GLY A 82 -17.93 11.29 -3.65
N GLY A 83 -17.25 12.43 -3.71
CA GLY A 83 -17.68 13.61 -4.48
C GLY A 83 -17.40 13.53 -5.99
N MET A 84 -16.66 12.52 -6.46
CA MET A 84 -16.30 12.41 -7.87
C MET A 84 -17.43 11.83 -8.73
N SER A 85 -17.43 12.20 -10.00
CA SER A 85 -18.26 11.56 -11.03
C SER A 85 -17.72 10.17 -11.39
N ILE A 86 -18.57 9.31 -11.97
CA ILE A 86 -18.17 7.96 -12.41
C ILE A 86 -16.97 8.02 -13.37
N ALA A 87 -16.96 8.97 -14.30
CA ALA A 87 -15.85 9.13 -15.25
C ALA A 87 -14.52 9.46 -14.54
N GLN A 88 -14.56 10.29 -13.50
CA GLN A 88 -13.38 10.61 -12.68
C GLN A 88 -12.91 9.38 -11.88
N ILE A 89 -13.83 8.61 -11.30
CA ILE A 89 -13.50 7.37 -10.57
C ILE A 89 -12.86 6.34 -11.51
N ASN A 90 -13.42 6.15 -12.71
CA ASN A 90 -12.82 5.27 -13.73
C ASN A 90 -11.40 5.71 -14.12
N ASN A 91 -11.15 7.03 -14.21
CA ASN A 91 -9.79 7.53 -14.45
C ASN A 91 -8.84 7.20 -13.29
N VAL A 92 -9.30 7.28 -12.03
CA VAL A 92 -8.53 6.88 -10.85
C VAL A 92 -8.20 5.39 -10.90
N ILE A 93 -9.18 4.52 -11.16
CA ILE A 93 -8.98 3.07 -11.28
C ILE A 93 -7.95 2.75 -12.37
N ARG A 94 -8.06 3.38 -13.54
CA ARG A 94 -7.08 3.20 -14.62
C ARG A 94 -5.68 3.61 -14.17
N LYS A 95 -5.54 4.74 -13.48
CA LYS A 95 -4.26 5.21 -12.95
C LYS A 95 -3.67 4.23 -11.94
N ILE A 96 -4.49 3.71 -11.03
CA ILE A 96 -4.07 2.68 -10.07
C ILE A 96 -3.53 1.46 -10.81
N ASN A 97 -4.26 0.96 -11.80
CA ASN A 97 -3.87 -0.22 -12.57
C ASN A 97 -2.58 -0.02 -13.37
N SER A 98 -2.44 1.11 -14.07
CA SER A 98 -1.31 1.32 -14.99
C SER A 98 -0.06 1.89 -14.31
N GLU A 99 -0.22 2.72 -13.29
CA GLU A 99 0.89 3.50 -12.72
C GLU A 99 1.31 3.05 -11.32
N TYR A 100 0.36 2.60 -10.49
CA TYR A 100 0.63 2.35 -9.06
C TYR A 100 0.80 0.86 -8.75
N LEU A 101 -0.09 -0.01 -9.22
CA LEU A 101 0.00 -1.46 -9.00
C LEU A 101 1.35 -2.08 -9.39
N PRO A 102 2.03 -1.66 -10.48
CA PRO A 102 3.35 -2.22 -10.81
C PRO A 102 4.48 -1.79 -9.86
N LYS A 103 4.28 -0.70 -9.10
CA LYS A 103 5.33 -0.08 -8.28
C LYS A 103 5.24 -0.43 -6.80
N VAL A 104 4.07 -0.88 -6.34
CA VAL A 104 3.86 -1.23 -4.92
C VAL A 104 4.41 -2.61 -4.60
N ARG A 105 4.97 -2.74 -3.39
CA ARG A 105 5.41 -4.04 -2.87
C ARG A 105 4.21 -4.88 -2.46
N ASN A 106 4.33 -6.19 -2.63
CA ASN A 106 3.39 -7.15 -2.07
C ASN A 106 3.84 -7.54 -0.66
N VAL A 107 3.45 -6.75 0.33
CA VAL A 107 3.73 -6.99 1.75
C VAL A 107 2.47 -6.72 2.56
N ASP A 108 2.34 -7.45 3.67
CA ASP A 108 1.26 -7.22 4.61
C ASP A 108 1.40 -5.84 5.27
N SER A 109 0.26 -5.24 5.63
CA SER A 109 0.23 -3.89 6.19
C SER A 109 1.04 -3.73 7.49
N GLU A 110 1.26 -4.82 8.24
CA GLU A 110 2.06 -4.83 9.46
C GLU A 110 3.57 -4.68 9.19
N GLN A 111 4.03 -5.06 7.99
CA GLN A 111 5.43 -4.95 7.57
C GLN A 111 5.71 -3.69 6.74
N ALA A 112 4.69 -2.88 6.47
CA ALA A 112 4.79 -1.66 5.70
C ALA A 112 5.53 -0.56 6.48
N VAL A 113 6.37 0.21 5.78
CA VAL A 113 7.00 1.40 6.39
C VAL A 113 5.99 2.54 6.48
N PRO A 114 6.20 3.55 7.36
CA PRO A 114 5.24 4.64 7.51
C PRO A 114 4.93 5.37 6.21
N GLY A 115 3.65 5.41 5.84
CA GLY A 115 3.18 6.05 4.61
C GLY A 115 3.28 5.19 3.35
N GLU A 116 3.71 3.94 3.47
CA GLU A 116 3.75 3.05 2.32
C GLU A 116 2.35 2.61 1.90
N ILE A 117 2.08 2.72 0.59
CA ILE A 117 0.94 2.07 -0.05
C ILE A 117 1.41 0.71 -0.58
N THR A 118 0.81 -0.35 -0.05
CA THR A 118 1.12 -1.73 -0.44
C THR A 118 0.12 -2.24 -1.48
N ARG A 119 0.45 -3.37 -2.12
CA ARG A 119 -0.48 -4.04 -3.04
C ARG A 119 -1.83 -4.38 -2.40
N PRO A 120 -1.90 -5.00 -1.20
CA PRO A 120 -3.19 -5.25 -0.52
C PRO A 120 -4.02 -3.98 -0.28
N ILE A 121 -3.38 -2.85 0.04
CA ILE A 121 -4.07 -1.57 0.22
C ILE A 121 -4.71 -1.11 -1.09
N LEU A 122 -3.97 -1.15 -2.21
CA LEU A 122 -4.51 -0.76 -3.52
C LEU A 122 -5.63 -1.68 -3.99
N GLU A 123 -5.51 -2.99 -3.75
CA GLU A 123 -6.55 -3.96 -4.11
C GLU A 123 -7.85 -3.70 -3.32
N ALA A 124 -7.73 -3.40 -2.02
CA ALA A 124 -8.87 -2.97 -1.21
C ALA A 124 -9.48 -1.65 -1.72
N ASP A 125 -8.65 -0.64 -2.00
CA ASP A 125 -9.12 0.64 -2.55
C ASP A 125 -9.85 0.45 -3.89
N MET A 126 -9.35 -0.40 -4.79
CA MET A 126 -10.03 -0.72 -6.05
C MET A 126 -11.41 -1.34 -5.81
N GLY A 127 -11.53 -2.31 -4.90
CA GLY A 127 -12.82 -2.92 -4.59
C GLY A 127 -13.85 -1.91 -4.06
N PHE A 128 -13.42 -0.99 -3.19
CA PHE A 128 -14.28 0.08 -2.70
C PHE A 128 -14.62 1.14 -3.76
N LEU A 129 -13.71 1.44 -4.68
CA LEU A 129 -13.98 2.33 -5.82
C LEU A 129 -14.98 1.71 -6.80
N GLU A 130 -14.87 0.41 -7.09
CA GLU A 130 -15.85 -0.34 -7.89
C GLU A 130 -17.23 -0.33 -7.20
N HIS A 131 -17.26 -0.55 -5.88
CA HIS A 131 -18.49 -0.45 -5.10
C HIS A 131 -19.12 0.96 -5.18
N LEU A 132 -18.31 2.00 -5.08
CA LEU A 132 -18.76 3.39 -5.19
C LEU A 132 -19.36 3.71 -6.56
N ILE A 133 -18.82 3.15 -7.65
CA ILE A 133 -19.42 3.26 -9.00
C ILE A 133 -20.80 2.61 -9.04
N ASN A 134 -20.92 1.40 -8.49
CA ASN A 134 -22.18 0.67 -8.46
C ASN A 134 -23.25 1.44 -7.68
N LEU A 135 -22.90 2.02 -6.52
CA LEU A 135 -23.81 2.87 -5.72
C LEU A 135 -24.27 4.11 -6.48
N LYS A 136 -23.44 4.67 -7.36
CA LYS A 136 -23.77 5.84 -8.20
C LYS A 136 -24.60 5.49 -9.44
N GLY A 137 -25.03 4.23 -9.59
CA GLY A 137 -25.78 3.76 -10.76
C GLY A 137 -24.91 3.58 -12.01
N GLY A 138 -23.59 3.58 -11.87
CA GLY A 138 -22.70 3.23 -12.95
C GLY A 138 -22.69 1.73 -13.19
N GLN A 139 -22.87 1.30 -14.43
CA GLN A 139 -22.47 -0.05 -14.81
C GLN A 139 -20.95 -0.08 -15.00
N PRO A 140 -20.24 -1.13 -14.53
CA PRO A 140 -18.84 -1.32 -14.89
C PRO A 140 -18.71 -1.33 -16.42
N ASN A 141 -17.68 -0.67 -16.93
CA ASN A 141 -17.48 -0.56 -18.38
C ASN A 141 -17.40 -1.98 -18.98
N PRO A 142 -18.30 -2.37 -19.89
CA PRO A 142 -18.33 -3.73 -20.43
C PRO A 142 -17.03 -4.12 -21.14
N PHE A 143 -16.22 -3.14 -21.56
CA PHE A 143 -14.91 -3.37 -22.15
C PHE A 143 -13.81 -3.75 -21.14
N ASP A 144 -13.97 -3.46 -19.85
CA ASP A 144 -12.99 -3.85 -18.83
C ASP A 144 -13.04 -5.37 -18.53
N GLN A 145 -14.19 -6.03 -18.75
CA GLN A 145 -14.30 -7.50 -18.66
C GLN A 145 -13.55 -8.22 -19.78
N PHE A 146 -13.45 -7.62 -20.98
CA PHE A 146 -12.72 -8.21 -22.10
C PHE A 146 -11.19 -8.18 -21.92
N MET A 147 -10.68 -7.29 -21.07
CA MET A 147 -9.24 -7.11 -20.86
C MET A 147 -8.68 -7.94 -19.68
N LYS A 148 -9.54 -8.50 -18.81
CA LYS A 148 -9.13 -9.43 -17.72
C LYS A 148 -8.92 -10.89 -18.18
N GLY A 149 -9.13 -11.19 -19.47
CA GLY A 149 -9.05 -12.54 -20.04
C GLY A 149 -7.86 -12.82 -20.96
N LYS A 150 -6.75 -12.08 -20.85
CA LYS A 150 -5.52 -12.34 -21.62
C LYS A 150 -4.30 -12.42 -20.72
#